data_AF-A0A0P6YAI8-F1
#
_entry.id   AF-A0A0P6YAI8-F1
#
_cell.length_a   1.000
_cell.length_b   1.000
_cell.length_c   1.000
_cell.angle_alpha   90.00
_cell.angle_beta   90.00
_cell.angle_gamma   90.00
#
_symmetry.space_group_name_H-M   'P 1'
#
loop_
_entity.id
_entity.type
_entity.pdbx_description
1 polymer ?
#
loop_
_entity_poly.entity_id
_entity_poly.type
_entity_poly.pdbx_seq_one_letter_code
_entity_poly.pdbx_strand_id
1 'polypeptide(L)'
;MALPILKKKSNAVSLPKKFDGVVEAVRYDADGRLALARVHERRGLVFSDHVLLTRDELIRRLKAGQVFVTGRRKPYLGNAFEVYEVVRLAGAPGQEVVISGQADGSERDHLNVPLF
;
A
#
# COMPACT_ATOMS: atom_id res chain seq x y z
N MET A 1 -47.10 0.43 -3.14
CA MET A 1 -46.01 1.22 -3.74
C MET A 1 -44.80 1.10 -2.83
N ALA A 2 -43.75 0.37 -3.24
CA ALA A 2 -42.52 0.22 -2.46
C ALA A 2 -41.40 1.01 -3.15
N LEU A 3 -40.74 1.91 -2.40
CA LEU A 3 -39.61 2.70 -2.87
C LEU A 3 -38.39 1.79 -3.11
N PRO A 4 -37.64 1.96 -4.21
CA PRO A 4 -36.44 1.20 -4.45
C PRO A 4 -35.32 1.65 -3.49
N ILE A 5 -34.75 0.71 -2.74
CA ILE A 5 -33.56 0.91 -1.93
C ILE A 5 -32.37 1.09 -2.89
N LEU A 6 -31.79 2.28 -2.93
CA LEU A 6 -30.60 2.58 -3.70
C LEU A 6 -29.42 1.77 -3.15
N LYS A 7 -29.05 0.67 -3.82
CA LYS A 7 -27.81 -0.08 -3.52
C LYS A 7 -26.62 0.83 -3.77
N LYS A 8 -25.98 1.30 -2.70
CA LYS A 8 -24.68 1.98 -2.75
C LYS A 8 -23.67 1.02 -3.38
N LYS A 9 -23.22 1.29 -4.61
CA LYS A 9 -22.10 0.54 -5.22
C LYS A 9 -20.88 0.78 -4.34
N SER A 10 -20.49 -0.22 -3.57
CA SER A 10 -19.18 -0.22 -2.91
C SER A 10 -18.13 -0.33 -4.01
N ASN A 11 -17.39 0.75 -4.28
CA ASN A 11 -16.12 0.70 -5.00
C ASN A 11 -15.06 0.04 -4.11
N ALA A 12 -15.32 -1.21 -3.68
CA ALA A 12 -14.35 -2.00 -2.97
C ALA A 12 -13.29 -2.44 -3.98
N VAL A 13 -12.11 -1.81 -3.92
CA VAL A 13 -10.94 -2.31 -4.63
C VAL A 13 -10.66 -3.70 -4.08
N SER A 14 -10.86 -4.74 -4.88
CA SER A 14 -10.53 -6.10 -4.48
C SER A 14 -9.01 -6.25 -4.39
N LEU A 15 -8.54 -6.95 -3.36
CA LEU A 15 -7.12 -7.22 -3.19
C LEU A 15 -6.57 -8.01 -4.38
N PRO A 16 -5.39 -7.65 -4.92
CA PRO A 16 -4.82 -8.32 -6.06
C PRO A 16 -4.40 -9.74 -5.67
N LYS A 17 -4.66 -10.71 -6.56
CA LYS A 17 -4.27 -12.12 -6.34
C LYS A 17 -2.75 -12.31 -6.36
N LYS A 18 -2.02 -11.41 -7.01
CA LYS A 18 -0.56 -11.39 -7.13
C LYS A 18 -0.06 -9.99 -6.76
N PHE A 19 1.00 -9.94 -5.96
CA PHE A 19 1.69 -8.73 -5.54
C PHE A 19 3.17 -9.05 -5.35
N ASP A 20 4.01 -8.04 -5.55
CA ASP A 20 5.46 -8.13 -5.57
C ASP A 20 6.07 -7.78 -4.21
N GLY A 21 5.34 -7.13 -3.32
CA GLY A 21 5.78 -6.91 -1.95
C GLY A 21 4.71 -6.43 -0.98
N VAL A 22 4.99 -6.59 0.31
CA VAL A 22 4.15 -6.14 1.42
C VAL A 22 4.85 -5.03 2.19
N VAL A 23 4.23 -3.86 2.26
CA VAL A 23 4.65 -2.76 3.14
C VAL A 23 4.08 -3.03 4.53
N GLU A 24 4.96 -3.22 5.51
CA GLU A 24 4.59 -3.54 6.89
C GLU A 24 4.54 -2.31 7.78
N ALA A 25 5.44 -1.35 7.57
CA ALA A 25 5.56 -0.15 8.38
C ALA A 25 6.22 0.99 7.59
N VAL A 26 6.03 2.23 8.02
CA VAL A 26 6.56 3.43 7.33
C VAL A 26 7.15 4.46 8.29
N ARG A 27 7.95 5.37 7.74
CA ARG A 27 8.34 6.64 8.36
C ARG A 27 7.95 7.78 7.43
N TYR A 28 7.54 8.89 8.02
CA TYR A 28 7.27 10.13 7.30
C TYR A 28 8.29 11.19 7.69
N ASP A 29 8.58 12.11 6.78
CA ASP A 29 9.33 13.32 7.08
C ASP A 29 8.42 14.41 7.68
N ALA A 30 9.00 15.58 7.95
CA ALA A 30 8.29 16.72 8.54
C ALA A 30 7.15 17.26 7.66
N ASP A 31 7.23 17.06 6.33
CA ASP A 31 6.23 17.49 5.37
C ASP A 31 5.11 16.45 5.17
N GLY A 32 5.23 15.30 5.84
CA GLY A 32 4.29 14.17 5.70
C GLY A 32 4.50 13.39 4.41
N ARG A 33 5.67 13.49 3.77
CA ARG A 33 6.07 12.61 2.68
C ARG A 33 6.69 11.35 3.26
N LEU A 34 6.52 10.24 2.56
CA LEU A 34 7.15 8.99 2.91
C LEU A 34 8.67 9.19 2.93
N ALA A 35 9.31 8.89 4.04
CA ALA A 35 10.76 8.85 4.13
C ALA A 35 11.26 7.43 3.82
N LEU A 36 10.68 6.44 4.51
CA LEU A 36 11.05 5.03 4.37
C LEU A 36 9.82 4.13 4.48
N ALA A 37 9.79 3.09 3.66
CA ALA A 37 8.86 1.98 3.75
C ALA A 37 9.62 0.69 4.08
N ARG A 38 9.20 -0.02 5.13
CA ARG A 38 9.67 -1.37 5.45
C ARG A 38 8.87 -2.36 4.62
N VAL A 39 9.55 -3.05 3.71
CA VAL A 39 8.92 -3.91 2.71
C VAL A 39 9.47 -5.32 2.75
N HIS A 40 8.59 -6.31 2.61
CA HIS A 40 8.96 -7.69 2.31
C HIS A 40 8.68 -8.00 0.84
N GLU A 41 9.72 -8.24 0.06
CA GLU A 41 9.60 -8.58 -1.36
C GLU A 41 9.20 -10.03 -1.53
N ARG A 42 8.27 -10.30 -2.46
CA ARG A 42 7.88 -11.66 -2.80
C ARG A 42 8.88 -12.25 -3.81
N ARG A 43 9.46 -13.40 -3.48
CA ARG A 43 10.39 -14.17 -4.32
C ARG A 43 9.81 -15.58 -4.54
N GLY A 44 8.85 -15.67 -5.47
CA GLY A 44 8.11 -16.90 -5.71
C GLY A 44 7.15 -17.24 -4.57
N LEU A 45 7.46 -18.33 -3.83
CA LEU A 45 6.66 -18.81 -2.69
C LEU A 45 7.12 -18.24 -1.34
N VAL A 46 8.26 -17.57 -1.30
CA VAL A 46 8.85 -17.02 -0.07
C VAL A 46 8.91 -15.49 -0.14
N PHE A 47 9.12 -14.87 1.02
CA PHE A 47 9.37 -13.44 1.13
C PHE A 47 10.81 -13.20 1.56
N SER A 48 11.38 -12.07 1.14
CA SER A 48 12.65 -11.59 1.67
C SER A 48 12.51 -11.24 3.15
N ASP A 49 13.67 -11.03 3.78
CA ASP A 49 13.75 -10.16 4.95
C ASP A 49 13.20 -8.75 4.61
N HIS A 50 13.07 -7.90 5.62
CA HIS A 50 12.65 -6.54 5.32
C HIS A 50 13.75 -5.79 4.58
N VAL A 51 13.35 -5.05 3.54
CA VAL A 51 14.15 -4.01 2.89
C VAL A 51 13.54 -2.66 3.21
N LEU A 52 14.37 -1.63 3.21
CA LEU A 52 13.91 -0.24 3.33
C LEU A 52 13.88 0.37 1.95
N LEU A 53 12.71 0.79 1.50
CA LEU A 53 12.55 1.57 0.28
C LEU A 53 12.36 3.03 0.63
N THR A 54 13.12 3.90 -0.01
CA THR A 54 12.81 5.32 -0.07
C THR A 54 11.52 5.55 -0.85
N ARG A 55 10.95 6.75 -0.70
CA ARG A 55 9.79 7.17 -1.49
C ARG A 55 10.03 7.09 -3.00
N ASP A 56 11.15 7.59 -3.46
CA ASP A 56 11.48 7.60 -4.90
C ASP A 56 11.61 6.18 -5.47
N GLU A 57 12.20 5.26 -4.71
CA GLU A 57 12.28 3.86 -5.11
C GLU A 57 10.91 3.21 -5.18
N LEU A 58 10.06 3.43 -4.17
CA LEU A 58 8.70 2.90 -4.16
C LEU A 58 7.88 3.45 -5.34
N ILE A 59 7.91 4.77 -5.56
CA ILE A 59 7.23 5.42 -6.69
C ILE A 59 7.72 4.86 -8.02
N ARG A 60 9.04 4.74 -8.20
CA ARG A 60 9.62 4.20 -9.44
C ARG A 60 9.13 2.78 -9.71
N ARG A 61 9.07 1.94 -8.69
CA ARG A 61 8.60 0.56 -8.80
C ARG A 61 7.10 0.48 -9.10
N LEU A 62 6.28 1.32 -8.45
CA LEU A 62 4.85 1.44 -8.75
C LEU A 62 4.62 1.88 -10.20
N LYS A 63 5.37 2.88 -10.68
CA LYS A 63 5.32 3.34 -12.08
C LYS A 63 5.82 2.28 -13.07
N ALA A 64 6.72 1.41 -12.65
CA ALA A 64 7.18 0.25 -13.42
C ALA A 64 6.17 -0.92 -13.42
N GLY A 65 5.01 -0.77 -12.76
CA GLY A 65 3.95 -1.77 -12.73
C GLY A 65 4.09 -2.83 -11.64
N GLN A 66 5.06 -2.69 -10.73
CA GLN A 66 5.11 -3.54 -9.55
C GLN A 66 3.93 -3.24 -8.62
N VAL A 67 3.38 -4.29 -8.03
CA VAL A 67 2.20 -4.23 -7.17
C VAL A 67 2.63 -4.39 -5.72
N PHE A 68 2.45 -3.34 -4.93
CA PHE A 68 2.65 -3.37 -3.49
C PHE A 68 1.32 -3.34 -2.74
N VAL A 69 1.29 -3.99 -1.60
CA VAL A 69 0.15 -4.01 -0.68
C VAL A 69 0.60 -3.66 0.73
N THR A 70 -0.28 -3.13 1.57
CA THR A 70 -0.05 -3.03 3.01
C THR A 70 -0.40 -4.36 3.69
N GLY A 71 0.26 -4.65 4.81
CA GLY A 71 0.00 -5.88 5.54
C GLY A 71 0.81 -6.03 6.80
N ARG A 72 0.62 -7.14 7.50
CA ARG A 72 1.45 -7.54 8.64
C ARG A 72 1.87 -9.00 8.52
N ARG A 73 3.06 -9.32 9.01
CA ARG A 73 3.49 -10.71 9.12
C ARG A 73 2.58 -11.46 10.10
N LYS A 74 2.15 -12.67 9.72
CA LYS A 74 1.41 -13.55 10.63
C LYS A 74 2.38 -14.15 11.65
N PRO A 75 2.13 -13.99 12.96
CA PRO A 75 2.98 -14.58 13.99
C PRO A 75 3.17 -16.08 13.77
N TYR A 76 4.39 -16.57 13.96
CA TYR A 76 4.77 -17.98 13.85
C TYR A 76 4.60 -18.63 12.46
N LEU A 77 4.24 -17.84 11.43
CA LEU A 77 4.10 -18.31 10.05
C LEU A 77 5.05 -17.50 9.15
N GLY A 78 6.33 -17.89 9.16
CA GLY A 78 7.46 -17.09 8.66
C GLY A 78 7.40 -16.60 7.19
N ASN A 79 6.49 -17.12 6.36
CA ASN A 79 6.30 -16.66 4.97
C ASN A 79 4.88 -16.17 4.69
N ALA A 80 4.08 -15.92 5.73
CA ALA A 80 2.68 -15.57 5.59
C ALA A 80 2.40 -14.14 6.07
N PHE A 81 1.64 -13.41 5.27
CA PHE A 81 1.17 -12.07 5.59
C PHE A 81 -0.35 -12.05 5.63
N GLU A 82 -0.89 -11.25 6.52
CA GLU A 82 -2.23 -10.70 6.37
C GLU A 82 -2.11 -9.44 5.53
N VAL A 83 -2.88 -9.36 4.44
CA VAL A 83 -2.80 -8.29 3.43
C VAL A 83 -4.06 -7.44 3.52
N TYR A 84 -3.90 -6.12 3.41
CA TYR A 84 -4.99 -5.16 3.65
C TYR A 84 -5.39 -4.37 2.41
N GLU A 85 -4.54 -3.45 1.94
CA GLU A 85 -4.89 -2.51 0.88
C GLU A 85 -3.79 -2.43 -0.17
N VAL A 86 -4.15 -2.06 -1.40
CA VAL A 86 -3.17 -1.81 -2.46
C VAL A 86 -2.51 -0.45 -2.24
N VAL A 87 -1.18 -0.41 -2.36
CA VAL A 87 -0.41 0.83 -2.39
C VAL A 87 -0.46 1.40 -3.80
N ARG A 88 -0.84 2.66 -3.93
CA ARG A 88 -0.99 3.34 -5.22
C ARG A 88 -0.57 4.79 -5.17
N LEU A 89 -0.35 5.36 -6.34
CA LEU A 89 -0.20 6.79 -6.52
C LEU A 89 -1.57 7.43 -6.71
N ALA A 90 -1.80 8.58 -6.07
CA ALA A 90 -2.97 9.41 -6.28
C ALA A 90 -2.55 10.87 -6.53
N GLY A 91 -3.37 11.62 -7.26
CA GLY A 91 -3.06 13.00 -7.65
C GLY A 91 -2.55 13.12 -9.09
N ALA A 92 -2.14 14.33 -9.45
CA ALA A 92 -1.64 14.64 -10.78
C ALA A 92 -0.18 14.16 -10.97
N PRO A 93 0.25 13.86 -12.21
CA PRO A 93 1.64 13.52 -12.49
C PRO A 93 2.62 14.59 -11.97
N GLY A 94 3.63 14.17 -11.22
CA GLY A 94 4.62 15.07 -10.60
C GLY A 94 4.19 15.63 -9.24
N GLN A 95 2.94 15.45 -8.83
CA GLN A 95 2.41 15.84 -7.52
C GLN A 95 1.78 14.64 -6.80
N GLU A 96 2.15 13.42 -7.20
CA GLU A 96 1.52 12.23 -6.66
C GLU A 96 1.81 12.07 -5.17
N VAL A 97 0.81 11.60 -4.43
CA VAL A 97 0.95 11.06 -3.08
C VAL A 97 0.88 9.54 -3.10
N VAL A 98 1.65 8.90 -2.22
CA VAL A 98 1.62 7.45 -2.01
C VAL A 98 0.58 7.13 -0.96
N ILE A 99 -0.47 6.39 -1.35
CA ILE A 99 -1.57 6.05 -0.45
C ILE A 99 -1.90 4.56 -0.42
N SER A 100 -2.49 4.10 0.68
CA SER A 100 -3.28 2.89 0.72
C SER A 100 -4.76 3.23 0.93
N GLY A 101 -5.66 2.52 0.26
CA GLY A 101 -7.10 2.76 0.39
C GLY A 101 -7.63 3.92 -0.47
N GLN A 102 -8.60 4.67 0.06
CA GLN A 102 -9.25 5.79 -0.63
C GLN A 102 -8.43 7.07 -0.52
N ALA A 103 -8.43 7.88 -1.58
CA ALA A 103 -7.83 9.20 -1.51
C ALA A 103 -8.77 10.13 -0.73
N ASP A 104 -8.23 10.87 0.23
CA ASP A 104 -8.94 11.84 1.04
C ASP A 104 -8.72 13.29 0.57
N GLY A 105 -7.97 13.49 -0.52
CA GLY A 105 -7.57 14.80 -1.03
C GLY A 105 -6.38 15.43 -0.31
N SER A 106 -5.71 14.67 0.57
CA SER A 106 -4.48 15.09 1.23
C SER A 106 -3.32 15.24 0.26
N GLU A 107 -2.46 16.23 0.53
CA GLU A 107 -1.17 16.43 -0.14
C GLU A 107 -0.03 15.61 0.49
N ARG A 108 -0.36 14.80 1.51
CA ARG A 108 0.58 13.95 2.25
C ARG A 108 0.48 12.50 1.82
N ASP A 109 1.59 11.78 1.92
CA ASP A 109 1.58 10.33 1.74
C ASP A 109 0.91 9.68 2.96
N HIS A 110 0.11 8.63 2.73
CA HIS A 110 -0.64 7.98 3.80
C HIS A 110 -0.85 6.48 3.53
N LEU A 111 -0.14 5.63 4.26
CA LEU A 111 -0.30 4.19 4.24
C LEU A 111 -0.85 3.78 5.60
N ASN A 112 -1.93 3.00 5.61
CA ASN A 112 -2.58 2.50 6.80
C ASN A 112 -1.79 1.34 7.42
N VAL A 113 -0.58 1.64 7.90
CA VAL A 113 0.36 0.73 8.55
C VAL A 113 1.06 1.45 9.71
N PRO A 114 1.63 0.72 10.68
CA PRO A 114 2.36 1.32 11.79
C PRO A 114 3.54 2.20 11.37
N LEU A 115 3.87 3.15 12.24
CA LEU A 115 5.15 3.85 12.20
C LEU A 115 6.24 3.03 12.89
N PHE A 116 7.51 3.27 12.54
CA PHE A 116 8.68 2.66 13.19
C PHE A 116 9.85 3.61 13.33
#